data_AF-A0A562PJV6-F1
#
_entry.id   AF-A0A562PJV6-F1
#
_cell.length_a   1.000
_cell.length_b   1.000
_cell.length_c   1.000
_cell.angle_alpha   90.00
_cell.angle_beta   90.00
_cell.angle_gamma   90.00
#
_symmetry.space_group_name_H-M   'P 1'
#
loop_
_entity.id
_entity.type
_entity.pdbx_description
1 polymer ?
#
loop_
_entity_poly.entity_id
_entity_poly.type
_entity_poly.pdbx_seq_one_letter_code
_entity_poly.pdbx_strand_id
1 'polypeptide(L)'
;MLDDPATLGDPARLFPAAIGVRTAGDKEQAGFLYLLARLRASRQALLEQGDAAQVVSVMTMTAAPLILPELAADPALARRVVDRVLAWDKARPDPFRERALARGGEAAANIAKLEASLAGLPDQVGTRLSPDTLRTRLAQAEQEVARIRHSQCQAGTLDAADLAAARSRIERDAAQLAAKHPLVQRQVDGPVRTVRVGATELGPSQLPRRLTLVVEGNSGKRTYAEVDVAPVVDAQRRFESARVALACVTGQWLGQREALKDVCVSDPQAVKPAEGER
;
A
#
# COMPACT_ATOMS: atom_id res chain seq x y z
N MET A 1 -15.51 6.14 0.02
CA MET A 1 -14.20 6.42 -0.64
C MET A 1 -14.27 7.63 -1.56
N LEU A 2 -15.14 7.67 -2.57
CA LEU A 2 -15.16 8.77 -3.56
C LEU A 2 -15.76 10.10 -3.04
N ASP A 3 -16.62 10.04 -2.03
CA ASP A 3 -17.17 11.22 -1.34
C ASP A 3 -16.50 11.45 0.04
N ASP A 4 -15.38 10.77 0.31
CA ASP A 4 -14.61 10.92 1.54
C ASP A 4 -13.69 12.17 1.44
N PRO A 5 -13.78 13.14 2.37
CA PRO A 5 -12.91 14.31 2.39
C PRO A 5 -11.41 13.97 2.36
N ALA A 6 -11.00 12.84 2.94
CA ALA A 6 -9.61 12.40 2.90
C ALA A 6 -9.13 12.05 1.48
N THR A 7 -10.01 11.49 0.64
CA THR A 7 -9.71 11.18 -0.77
C THR A 7 -9.73 12.45 -1.63
N LEU A 8 -10.46 13.49 -1.23
CA LEU A 8 -10.42 14.81 -1.88
C LEU A 8 -9.08 15.51 -1.62
N GLY A 9 -8.49 15.32 -0.44
CA GLY A 9 -7.17 15.86 -0.09
C GLY A 9 -5.98 15.04 -0.59
N ASP A 10 -6.17 13.74 -0.84
CA ASP A 10 -5.13 12.83 -1.35
C ASP A 10 -5.68 11.92 -2.46
N PRO A 11 -5.79 12.44 -3.71
CA PRO A 11 -6.32 11.69 -4.83
C PRO A 11 -5.44 10.51 -5.26
N ALA A 12 -4.18 10.44 -4.82
CA ALA A 12 -3.28 9.33 -5.16
C ALA A 12 -3.75 7.99 -4.55
N ARG A 13 -4.56 8.02 -3.49
CA ARG A 13 -5.21 6.83 -2.89
C ARG A 13 -6.13 6.08 -3.84
N LEU A 14 -6.58 6.72 -4.92
CA LEU A 14 -7.42 6.09 -5.93
C LEU A 14 -6.64 5.12 -6.83
N PHE A 15 -5.31 5.25 -6.95
CA PHE A 15 -4.51 4.34 -7.77
C PHE A 15 -4.52 2.89 -7.24
N PRO A 16 -4.22 2.61 -5.95
CA PRO A 16 -4.36 1.27 -5.39
C PRO A 16 -5.78 0.70 -5.51
N ALA A 17 -6.80 1.53 -5.34
CA ALA A 17 -8.19 1.11 -5.51
C ALA A 17 -8.49 0.69 -6.96
N ALA A 18 -7.98 1.43 -7.95
CA ALA A 18 -8.10 1.06 -9.35
C ALA A 18 -7.45 -0.29 -9.66
N ILE A 19 -6.28 -0.58 -9.08
CA ILE A 19 -5.61 -1.88 -9.21
C ILE A 19 -6.47 -2.98 -8.59
N GLY A 20 -6.98 -2.78 -7.37
CA GLY A 20 -7.82 -3.76 -6.68
C GLY A 20 -9.08 -4.12 -7.48
N VAL A 21 -9.76 -3.11 -8.01
CA VAL A 21 -10.95 -3.29 -8.87
C VAL A 21 -10.58 -3.99 -10.19
N ARG A 22 -9.43 -3.64 -10.81
CA ARG A 22 -8.92 -4.31 -12.02
C ARG A 22 -8.65 -5.79 -11.77
N THR A 23 -8.10 -6.13 -10.60
CA THR A 23 -7.81 -7.52 -10.21
C THR A 23 -9.07 -8.32 -9.87
N ALA A 24 -10.12 -7.64 -9.39
CA ALA A 24 -11.44 -8.24 -9.20
C ALA A 24 -12.19 -8.49 -10.52
N GLY A 25 -11.75 -7.88 -11.62
CA GLY A 25 -12.27 -8.11 -12.97
C GLY A 25 -13.15 -6.97 -13.52
N ASP A 26 -13.40 -5.91 -12.75
CA ASP A 26 -14.20 -4.78 -13.21
C ASP A 26 -13.31 -3.74 -13.93
N LYS A 27 -13.16 -3.94 -15.24
CA LYS A 27 -12.30 -3.12 -16.10
C LYS A 27 -12.78 -1.67 -16.20
N GLU A 28 -14.09 -1.45 -16.24
CA GLU A 28 -14.69 -0.12 -16.41
C GLU A 28 -14.50 0.73 -15.14
N GLN A 29 -14.82 0.16 -13.98
CA GLN A 29 -14.63 0.85 -12.71
C GLN A 29 -13.16 1.08 -12.40
N ALA A 30 -12.26 0.16 -12.77
CA ALA A 30 -10.82 0.36 -12.66
C ALA A 30 -10.33 1.52 -13.54
N GLY A 31 -10.77 1.57 -14.80
CA GLY A 31 -10.49 2.69 -15.71
C GLY A 31 -10.96 4.02 -15.15
N PHE A 32 -12.19 4.05 -14.61
CA PHE A 32 -12.75 5.25 -13.98
C PHE A 32 -11.91 5.74 -12.81
N LEU A 33 -11.57 4.85 -11.85
CA LEU A 33 -10.78 5.21 -10.68
C LEU A 33 -9.38 5.69 -11.06
N TYR A 34 -8.72 5.01 -12.00
CA TYR A 34 -7.38 5.37 -12.46
C TYR A 34 -7.34 6.73 -13.17
N LEU A 35 -8.25 6.98 -14.11
CA LEU A 35 -8.28 8.25 -14.83
C LEU A 35 -8.68 9.41 -13.91
N LEU A 36 -9.58 9.18 -12.97
CA LEU A 36 -9.93 10.16 -11.94
C LEU A 36 -8.74 10.48 -11.02
N ALA A 37 -8.02 9.44 -10.56
CA ALA A 37 -6.79 9.60 -9.77
C ALA A 37 -5.78 10.46 -10.53
N ARG A 38 -5.51 10.10 -11.79
CA ARG A 38 -4.56 10.80 -12.65
C ARG A 38 -4.94 12.26 -12.85
N LEU A 39 -6.21 12.57 -13.10
CA LEU A 39 -6.69 13.94 -13.28
C LEU A 39 -6.47 14.77 -12.02
N ARG A 40 -7.00 14.32 -10.88
CA ARG A 40 -6.98 15.09 -9.63
C ARG A 40 -5.59 15.18 -9.00
N ALA A 41 -4.81 14.11 -9.03
CA ALA A 41 -3.45 14.11 -8.51
C ALA A 41 -2.50 14.94 -9.40
N SER A 42 -2.74 15.03 -10.72
CA SER A 42 -1.99 15.96 -11.58
C SER A 42 -2.30 17.42 -11.24
N ARG A 43 -3.56 17.76 -10.93
CA ARG A 43 -3.91 19.12 -10.48
C ARG A 43 -3.28 19.46 -9.13
N GLN A 44 -3.24 18.50 -8.20
CA GLN A 44 -2.52 18.66 -6.94
C GLN A 44 -1.02 18.94 -7.17
N ALA A 45 -0.37 18.11 -7.99
CA ALA A 45 1.06 18.24 -8.28
C ALA A 45 1.43 19.56 -8.98
N LEU A 46 0.50 20.21 -9.70
CA LEU A 46 0.71 21.55 -10.26
C LEU A 46 0.75 22.67 -9.20
N LEU A 47 0.11 22.45 -8.04
CA LEU A 47 -0.08 23.50 -7.03
C LEU A 47 0.74 23.30 -5.77
N GLU A 48 1.09 22.06 -5.47
CA GLU A 48 1.81 21.68 -4.26
C GLU A 48 3.28 21.43 -4.57
N GLN A 49 4.16 21.98 -3.72
CA GLN A 49 5.58 21.70 -3.77
C GLN A 49 5.87 20.41 -3.00
N GLY A 50 6.93 19.70 -3.39
CA GLY A 50 7.35 18.43 -2.78
C GLY A 50 7.09 17.22 -3.68
N ASP A 51 6.95 16.05 -3.07
CA ASP A 51 7.03 14.76 -3.78
C ASP A 51 5.74 14.36 -4.51
N ALA A 52 4.70 15.21 -4.53
CA ALA A 52 3.40 14.88 -5.13
C ALA A 52 3.52 14.44 -6.60
N ALA A 53 4.32 15.13 -7.40
CA ALA A 53 4.59 14.76 -8.79
C ALA A 53 5.30 13.40 -8.91
N GLN A 54 6.24 13.11 -7.99
CA GLN A 54 6.96 11.85 -7.96
C GLN A 54 6.03 10.69 -7.56
N VAL A 55 5.17 10.89 -6.55
CA VAL A 55 4.15 9.92 -6.15
C VAL A 55 3.21 9.62 -7.31
N VAL A 56 2.70 10.65 -8.00
CA VAL A 56 1.83 10.47 -9.19
C VAL A 56 2.55 9.67 -10.27
N SER A 57 3.82 9.97 -10.53
CA SER A 57 4.62 9.27 -11.53
C SER A 57 4.79 7.80 -11.16
N VAL A 58 5.18 7.49 -9.92
CA VAL A 58 5.32 6.11 -9.42
C VAL A 58 4.00 5.35 -9.54
N MET A 59 2.90 5.94 -9.06
CA MET A 59 1.58 5.31 -9.10
C MET A 59 1.09 5.09 -10.53
N THR A 60 1.38 6.02 -11.44
CA THR A 60 1.09 5.86 -12.87
C THR A 60 1.89 4.70 -13.46
N MET A 61 3.19 4.59 -13.17
CA MET A 61 4.01 3.48 -13.66
C MET A 61 3.53 2.12 -13.15
N THR A 62 2.91 2.05 -11.98
CA THR A 62 2.37 0.80 -11.42
C THR A 62 0.98 0.46 -11.96
N ALA A 63 0.05 1.43 -12.00
CA ALA A 63 -1.34 1.16 -12.35
C ALA A 63 -1.61 1.20 -13.87
N ALA A 64 -0.93 2.09 -14.61
CA ALA A 64 -1.18 2.28 -16.03
C ALA A 64 -0.97 1.02 -16.87
N PRO A 65 0.10 0.21 -16.66
CA PRO A 65 0.29 -1.02 -17.42
C PRO A 65 -0.84 -2.04 -17.28
N LEU A 66 -1.60 -2.01 -16.19
CA LEU A 66 -2.72 -2.93 -15.94
C LEU A 66 -4.05 -2.46 -16.54
N ILE A 67 -4.18 -1.14 -16.74
CA ILE A 67 -5.47 -0.49 -17.00
C ILE A 67 -5.53 0.13 -18.40
N LEU A 68 -4.48 0.85 -18.82
CA LEU A 68 -4.49 1.54 -20.11
C LEU A 68 -4.58 0.62 -21.33
N PRO A 69 -3.97 -0.59 -21.36
CA PRO A 69 -4.14 -1.49 -22.50
C PRO A 69 -5.60 -1.86 -22.78
N GLU A 70 -6.43 -2.00 -21.74
CA GLU A 70 -7.87 -2.27 -21.88
C GLU A 70 -8.60 -1.12 -22.56
N LEU A 71 -8.35 0.11 -22.10
CA LEU A 71 -8.95 1.30 -22.69
C LEU A 71 -8.47 1.53 -24.13
N ALA A 72 -7.24 1.15 -24.45
CA ALA A 72 -6.72 1.22 -25.81
C ALA A 72 -7.33 0.15 -26.73
N ALA A 73 -7.63 -1.05 -26.20
CA ALA A 73 -8.24 -2.14 -26.93
C ALA A 73 -9.74 -1.95 -27.18
N ASP A 74 -10.44 -1.22 -26.30
CA ASP A 74 -11.86 -0.90 -26.43
C ASP A 74 -12.11 0.63 -26.40
N PRO A 75 -12.12 1.29 -27.58
CA PRO A 75 -12.40 2.72 -27.67
C PRO A 75 -13.78 3.13 -27.15
N ALA A 76 -14.77 2.24 -27.22
CA ALA A 76 -16.11 2.53 -26.72
C ALA A 76 -16.12 2.56 -25.19
N LEU A 77 -15.42 1.62 -24.55
CA LEU A 77 -15.18 1.65 -23.10
C LEU A 77 -14.39 2.89 -22.71
N ALA A 78 -13.32 3.24 -23.43
CA ALA A 78 -12.53 4.44 -23.14
C ALA A 78 -13.38 5.71 -23.15
N ARG A 79 -14.26 5.88 -24.15
CA ARG A 79 -15.20 7.02 -24.21
C ARG A 79 -16.13 7.04 -22.99
N ARG A 80 -16.81 5.94 -22.69
CA ARG A 80 -17.72 5.86 -21.51
C ARG A 80 -17.01 6.21 -20.21
N VAL A 81 -15.80 5.68 -20.01
CA VAL A 81 -15.00 5.94 -18.82
C VAL A 81 -14.61 7.41 -18.73
N VAL A 82 -14.10 8.00 -19.82
CA VAL A 82 -13.68 9.41 -19.86
C VAL A 82 -14.87 10.35 -19.61
N ASP A 83 -16.00 10.11 -20.28
CA ASP A 83 -17.22 10.89 -20.10
C ASP A 83 -17.69 10.83 -18.64
N ARG A 84 -17.67 9.62 -18.05
CA ARG A 84 -18.02 9.41 -16.64
C ARG A 84 -17.06 10.15 -15.70
N VAL A 85 -15.76 10.14 -15.95
CA VAL A 85 -14.77 10.88 -15.13
C VAL A 85 -15.02 12.38 -15.21
N LEU A 86 -15.18 12.94 -16.41
CA LEU A 86 -15.38 14.37 -16.61
C LEU A 86 -16.72 14.84 -16.00
N ALA A 87 -17.79 14.08 -16.19
CA ALA A 87 -19.09 14.37 -15.58
C ALA A 87 -19.03 14.31 -14.04
N TRP A 88 -18.40 13.27 -13.49
CA TRP A 88 -18.25 13.09 -12.05
C TRP A 88 -17.40 14.21 -11.43
N ASP A 89 -16.28 14.56 -12.08
CA ASP A 89 -15.36 15.58 -11.60
C ASP A 89 -15.98 16.97 -11.65
N LYS A 90 -16.74 17.30 -12.70
CA LYS A 90 -17.46 18.58 -12.82
C LYS A 90 -18.54 18.73 -11.74
N ALA A 91 -19.22 17.64 -11.40
CA ALA A 91 -20.31 17.65 -10.42
C ALA A 91 -19.85 17.74 -8.96
N ARG A 92 -18.54 17.69 -8.68
CA ARG A 92 -18.01 17.66 -7.31
C ARG A 92 -16.95 18.73 -7.07
N PRO A 93 -16.82 19.20 -5.82
CA PRO A 93 -15.72 20.06 -5.42
C PRO A 93 -14.38 19.43 -5.75
N ASP A 94 -13.45 20.28 -6.18
CA ASP A 94 -12.04 19.94 -6.36
C ASP A 94 -11.23 21.13 -5.86
N PRO A 95 -10.63 21.03 -4.65
CA PRO A 95 -9.92 22.15 -4.05
C PRO A 95 -8.71 22.59 -4.89
N PHE A 96 -8.11 21.70 -5.68
CA PHE A 96 -6.98 22.03 -6.55
C PHE A 96 -7.46 22.73 -7.82
N ARG A 97 -8.56 22.28 -8.43
CA ARG A 97 -9.17 22.98 -9.57
C ARG A 97 -9.57 24.40 -9.18
N GLU A 98 -10.29 24.55 -8.08
CA GLU A 98 -10.77 25.84 -7.58
C GLU A 98 -9.61 26.79 -7.27
N ARG A 99 -8.57 26.33 -6.57
CA ARG A 99 -7.37 27.12 -6.25
C ARG A 99 -6.62 27.57 -7.51
N ALA A 100 -6.44 26.70 -8.50
CA ALA A 100 -5.75 27.06 -9.73
C ALA A 100 -6.55 28.07 -10.56
N LEU A 101 -7.87 27.91 -10.66
CA LEU A 101 -8.75 28.86 -11.33
C LEU A 101 -8.74 30.22 -10.64
N ALA A 102 -8.75 30.25 -9.30
CA ALA A 102 -8.65 31.48 -8.52
C ALA A 102 -7.29 32.19 -8.70
N ARG A 103 -6.19 31.43 -8.84
CA ARG A 103 -4.86 31.98 -9.16
C ARG A 103 -4.77 32.52 -10.59
N GLY A 104 -5.54 31.99 -11.52
CA GLY A 104 -5.54 32.40 -12.92
C GLY A 104 -4.23 32.07 -13.67
N GLY A 105 -4.05 32.69 -14.83
CA GLY A 105 -2.82 32.62 -15.63
C GLY A 105 -2.40 31.20 -16.03
N GLU A 106 -1.13 30.89 -15.85
CA GLU A 106 -0.53 29.61 -16.25
C GLU A 106 -1.15 28.41 -15.53
N ALA A 107 -1.53 28.54 -14.25
CA ALA A 107 -2.15 27.46 -13.48
C ALA A 107 -3.52 27.06 -14.06
N ALA A 108 -4.35 28.05 -14.39
CA ALA A 108 -5.64 27.81 -15.04
C ALA A 108 -5.48 27.20 -16.44
N ALA A 109 -4.50 27.68 -17.21
CA ALA A 109 -4.19 27.13 -18.54
C ALA A 109 -3.71 25.66 -18.47
N ASN A 110 -2.87 25.33 -17.48
CA ASN A 110 -2.39 23.97 -17.26
C ASN A 110 -3.52 23.02 -16.86
N ILE A 111 -4.50 23.46 -16.05
CA ILE A 111 -5.68 22.65 -15.76
C ILE A 111 -6.51 22.39 -17.01
N ALA A 112 -6.81 23.43 -17.80
CA ALA A 112 -7.55 23.27 -19.04
C ALA A 112 -6.85 22.28 -20.00
N LYS A 113 -5.51 22.33 -20.05
CA LYS A 113 -4.71 21.37 -20.84
C LYS A 113 -4.82 19.94 -20.32
N LEU A 114 -4.83 19.73 -19.00
CA LEU A 114 -5.04 18.39 -18.40
C LEU A 114 -6.41 17.83 -18.76
N GLU A 115 -7.46 18.65 -18.64
CA GLU A 115 -8.84 18.27 -18.97
C GLU A 115 -8.99 17.95 -20.46
N ALA A 116 -8.45 18.79 -21.34
CA ALA A 116 -8.46 18.54 -22.78
C ALA A 116 -7.66 17.27 -23.15
N SER A 117 -6.53 17.04 -22.47
CA SER A 117 -5.73 15.82 -22.68
C SER A 117 -6.49 14.56 -22.27
N LEU A 118 -7.28 14.62 -21.19
CA LEU A 118 -8.14 13.50 -20.77
C LEU A 118 -9.32 13.31 -21.72
N ALA A 119 -9.99 14.39 -22.14
CA ALA A 119 -11.10 14.33 -23.09
C ALA A 119 -10.68 13.74 -24.44
N GLY A 120 -9.47 14.09 -24.92
CA GLY A 120 -8.90 13.53 -26.14
C GLY A 120 -8.27 12.15 -25.98
N LEU A 121 -8.26 11.57 -24.77
CA LEU A 121 -7.64 10.28 -24.51
C LEU A 121 -8.19 9.17 -25.41
N PRO A 122 -9.52 8.94 -25.54
CA PRO A 122 -10.07 7.80 -26.27
C PRO A 122 -9.59 7.73 -27.72
N ASP A 123 -9.46 8.88 -28.38
CA ASP A 123 -8.99 8.95 -29.76
C ASP A 123 -7.47 8.81 -29.89
N GLN A 124 -6.71 9.05 -28.80
CA GLN A 124 -5.25 8.93 -28.75
C GLN A 124 -4.75 7.53 -28.40
N VAL A 125 -5.46 6.76 -27.56
CA VAL A 125 -4.91 5.48 -27.04
C VAL A 125 -4.90 4.38 -28.10
N GLY A 126 -5.89 4.36 -28.99
CA GLY A 126 -5.98 3.37 -30.08
C GLY A 126 -5.10 3.69 -31.30
N THR A 127 -4.70 4.95 -31.48
CA THR A 127 -3.98 5.42 -32.67
C THR A 127 -2.46 5.44 -32.52
N ARG A 128 -1.94 5.33 -31.29
CA ARG A 128 -0.50 5.44 -30.99
C ARG A 128 0.26 4.12 -31.05
N LEU A 129 -0.43 2.98 -31.02
CA LEU A 129 0.19 1.67 -30.96
C LEU A 129 -0.22 0.84 -32.18
N SER A 130 0.71 0.05 -32.71
CA SER A 130 0.34 -0.96 -33.69
C SER A 130 -0.59 -2.00 -33.05
N PRO A 131 -1.49 -2.63 -33.83
CA PRO A 131 -2.37 -3.69 -33.31
C PRO A 131 -1.61 -4.81 -32.59
N ASP A 132 -0.42 -5.17 -33.07
CA ASP A 132 0.42 -6.20 -32.45
C ASP A 132 0.95 -5.77 -31.09
N THR A 133 1.45 -4.53 -30.99
CA THR A 133 1.93 -3.97 -29.72
C THR A 133 0.80 -3.92 -28.70
N LEU A 134 -0.41 -3.53 -29.12
CA LEU A 134 -1.58 -3.47 -28.26
C LEU A 134 -1.97 -4.87 -27.75
N ARG A 135 -2.01 -5.88 -28.64
CA ARG A 135 -2.28 -7.27 -28.25
C ARG A 135 -1.26 -7.79 -27.24
N THR A 136 0.03 -7.53 -27.45
CA THR A 136 1.09 -7.92 -26.51
C THR A 136 0.91 -7.25 -25.15
N ARG A 137 0.66 -5.93 -25.12
CA ARG A 137 0.45 -5.21 -23.86
C ARG A 137 -0.80 -5.66 -23.11
N LEU A 138 -1.87 -5.96 -23.84
CA LEU A 138 -3.10 -6.50 -23.24
C LEU A 138 -2.84 -7.88 -22.63
N ALA A 139 -2.16 -8.78 -23.35
CA ALA A 139 -1.79 -10.09 -22.84
C ALA A 139 -0.89 -10.00 -21.59
N GLN A 140 0.08 -9.10 -21.58
CA GLN A 140 0.93 -8.84 -20.42
C GLN A 140 0.13 -8.32 -19.22
N ALA A 141 -0.81 -7.39 -19.45
CA ALA A 141 -1.68 -6.88 -18.40
C ALA A 141 -2.55 -7.98 -17.78
N GLU A 142 -3.12 -8.86 -18.61
CA GLU A 142 -3.94 -9.98 -18.13
C GLU A 142 -3.10 -11.02 -17.38
N GLN A 143 -1.90 -11.33 -17.85
CA GLN A 143 -0.96 -12.22 -17.15
C GLN A 143 -0.59 -11.66 -15.77
N GLU A 144 -0.31 -10.36 -15.70
CA GLU A 144 0.04 -9.69 -14.44
C GLU A 144 -1.14 -9.63 -13.47
N VAL A 145 -2.35 -9.34 -13.97
CA VAL A 145 -3.58 -9.42 -13.16
C VAL A 145 -3.81 -10.83 -12.64
N ALA A 146 -3.63 -11.86 -13.47
CA ALA A 146 -3.72 -13.24 -13.05
C ALA A 146 -2.68 -13.59 -11.98
N ARG A 147 -1.44 -13.10 -12.11
CA ARG A 147 -0.37 -13.27 -11.12
C ARG A 147 -0.74 -12.62 -9.79
N ILE A 148 -1.22 -11.38 -9.81
CA ILE A 148 -1.65 -10.67 -8.59
C ILE A 148 -2.82 -11.42 -7.94
N ARG A 149 -3.85 -11.77 -8.71
CA ARG A 149 -5.01 -12.51 -8.21
C ARG A 149 -4.61 -13.87 -7.64
N HIS A 150 -3.70 -14.58 -8.30
CA HIS A 150 -3.16 -15.84 -7.79
C HIS A 150 -2.45 -15.61 -6.45
N SER A 151 -1.56 -14.62 -6.35
CA SER A 151 -0.87 -14.30 -5.09
C SER A 151 -1.82 -13.88 -3.95
N GLN A 152 -2.97 -13.28 -4.28
CA GLN A 152 -3.95 -12.83 -3.30
C GLN A 152 -4.93 -13.91 -2.89
N CYS A 153 -5.16 -14.94 -3.72
CA CYS A 153 -6.19 -15.96 -3.51
C CYS A 153 -5.63 -17.38 -3.29
N GLN A 154 -4.33 -17.52 -3.05
CA GLN A 154 -3.72 -18.81 -2.69
C GLN A 154 -4.21 -19.30 -1.31
N ALA A 155 -4.25 -20.62 -1.11
CA ALA A 155 -4.51 -21.18 0.22
C ALA A 155 -3.51 -20.63 1.25
N GLY A 156 -4.01 -20.21 2.42
CA GLY A 156 -3.19 -19.56 3.46
C GLY A 156 -3.03 -18.03 3.30
N THR A 157 -3.66 -17.41 2.30
CA THR A 157 -3.72 -15.94 2.17
C THR A 157 -4.99 -15.39 2.80
N LEU A 158 -4.87 -14.28 3.52
CA LEU A 158 -5.99 -13.61 4.20
C LEU A 158 -6.80 -12.74 3.23
N ASP A 159 -8.10 -12.58 3.47
CA ASP A 159 -8.90 -11.56 2.78
C ASP A 159 -8.35 -10.14 3.07
N ALA A 160 -8.27 -9.30 2.04
CA ALA A 160 -7.78 -7.94 2.16
C ALA A 160 -8.63 -7.09 3.12
N ALA A 161 -9.94 -7.36 3.22
CA ALA A 161 -10.83 -6.69 4.17
C ALA A 161 -10.44 -6.96 5.63
N ASP A 162 -9.92 -8.14 5.92
CA ASP A 162 -9.54 -8.58 7.28
C ASP A 162 -8.09 -8.22 7.64
N LEU A 163 -7.27 -7.86 6.65
CA LEU A 163 -5.82 -7.69 6.82
C LEU A 163 -5.43 -6.65 7.87
N ALA A 164 -6.08 -5.49 7.86
CA ALA A 164 -5.75 -4.41 8.80
C ALA A 164 -6.09 -4.81 10.25
N ALA A 165 -7.23 -5.46 10.45
CA ALA A 165 -7.66 -5.93 11.77
C ALA A 165 -6.76 -7.06 12.28
N ALA A 166 -6.39 -8.01 11.43
CA ALA A 166 -5.49 -9.11 11.75
C ALA A 166 -4.08 -8.60 12.14
N ARG A 167 -3.50 -7.68 11.36
CA ARG A 167 -2.21 -7.05 11.69
C ARG A 167 -2.25 -6.35 13.05
N SER A 168 -3.28 -5.54 13.27
CA SER A 168 -3.45 -4.83 14.54
C SER A 168 -3.57 -5.78 15.74
N ARG A 169 -4.20 -6.96 15.57
CA ARG A 169 -4.28 -7.99 16.62
C ARG A 169 -2.93 -8.62 16.89
N ILE A 170 -2.20 -9.03 15.85
CA ILE A 170 -0.85 -9.60 15.96
C ILE A 170 0.11 -8.63 16.66
N GLU A 171 0.11 -7.35 16.27
CA GLU A 171 0.97 -6.33 16.86
C GLU A 171 0.68 -6.13 18.35
N ARG A 172 -0.61 -6.15 18.76
CA ARG A 172 -1.00 -6.10 20.17
C ARG A 172 -0.53 -7.33 20.94
N ASP A 173 -0.73 -8.53 20.38
CA ASP A 173 -0.34 -9.79 21.03
C ASP A 173 1.18 -9.86 21.21
N ALA A 174 1.96 -9.47 20.19
CA ALA A 174 3.41 -9.39 20.25
C ALA A 174 3.91 -8.31 21.24
N ALA A 175 3.27 -7.13 21.26
CA ALA A 175 3.60 -6.08 22.22
C ALA A 175 3.32 -6.51 23.67
N GLN A 176 2.21 -7.21 23.89
CA GLN A 176 1.85 -7.76 25.19
C GLN A 176 2.83 -8.85 25.63
N LEU A 177 3.25 -9.74 24.73
CA LEU A 177 4.30 -10.72 24.98
C LEU A 177 5.58 -10.02 25.43
N ALA A 178 6.10 -9.08 24.64
CA ALA A 178 7.34 -8.38 24.97
C ALA A 178 7.27 -7.59 26.29
N ALA A 179 6.15 -6.92 26.57
CA ALA A 179 5.98 -6.17 27.83
C ALA A 179 6.00 -7.06 29.08
N LYS A 180 5.50 -8.29 28.96
CA LYS A 180 5.36 -9.25 30.08
C LYS A 180 6.50 -10.26 30.15
N HIS A 181 7.32 -10.38 29.11
CA HIS A 181 8.35 -11.41 29.04
C HIS A 181 9.48 -11.14 30.06
N PRO A 182 9.84 -12.10 30.95
CA PRO A 182 10.85 -11.88 31.98
C PRO A 182 12.23 -11.49 31.44
N LEU A 183 12.64 -12.07 30.31
CA LEU A 183 13.88 -11.69 29.62
C LEU A 183 13.90 -10.21 29.21
N VAL A 184 12.79 -9.69 28.67
CA VAL A 184 12.71 -8.29 28.21
C VAL A 184 12.77 -7.34 29.41
N GLN A 185 12.03 -7.65 30.48
CA GLN A 185 12.03 -6.86 31.72
C GLN A 185 13.42 -6.80 32.37
N ARG A 186 14.17 -7.92 32.34
CA ARG A 186 15.57 -7.95 32.78
C ARG A 186 16.45 -7.03 31.93
N GLN A 187 16.24 -6.99 30.61
CA GLN A 187 17.06 -6.17 29.71
C GLN A 187 16.79 -4.66 29.83
N VAL A 188 15.59 -4.25 30.24
CA VAL A 188 15.26 -2.83 30.48
C VAL A 188 15.34 -2.43 31.96
N ASP A 189 15.93 -3.28 32.80
CA ASP A 189 16.12 -3.08 34.24
C ASP A 189 14.80 -2.80 34.99
N GLY A 190 13.73 -3.52 34.65
CA GLY A 190 12.45 -3.46 35.37
C GLY A 190 11.21 -3.49 34.47
N PRO A 191 10.07 -2.95 34.96
CA PRO A 191 8.83 -2.92 34.20
C PRO A 191 8.95 -2.12 32.91
N VAL A 192 8.31 -2.62 31.86
CA VAL A 192 8.23 -1.99 30.55
C VAL A 192 7.24 -0.82 30.59
N ARG A 193 7.70 0.35 30.14
CA ARG A 193 6.90 1.59 30.03
C ARG A 193 6.16 1.66 28.70
N THR A 194 6.87 1.38 27.61
CA THR A 194 6.32 1.46 26.25
C THR A 194 6.87 0.35 25.38
N VAL A 195 6.01 -0.18 24.51
CA VAL A 195 6.38 -1.07 23.39
C VAL A 195 5.83 -0.46 22.11
N ARG A 196 6.65 -0.40 21.07
CA ARG A 196 6.26 0.09 19.74
C ARG A 196 6.82 -0.83 18.66
N VAL A 197 6.06 -1.03 17.59
CA VAL A 197 6.57 -1.74 16.41
C VAL A 197 7.56 -0.82 15.70
N GLY A 198 8.81 -1.25 15.59
CA GLY A 198 9.87 -0.53 14.87
C GLY A 198 10.03 -1.01 13.42
N ALA A 199 9.91 -2.31 13.20
CA ALA A 199 9.92 -2.91 11.87
C ALA A 199 9.01 -4.14 11.80
N THR A 200 8.55 -4.44 10.60
CA THR A 200 7.69 -5.59 10.31
C THR A 200 8.22 -6.32 9.10
N GLU A 201 8.47 -7.60 9.28
CA GLU A 201 8.79 -8.51 8.20
C GLU A 201 7.53 -9.27 7.80
N LEU A 202 7.14 -9.17 6.54
CA LEU A 202 5.89 -9.77 6.05
C LEU A 202 6.13 -11.16 5.47
N GLY A 203 5.20 -12.08 5.77
CA GLY A 203 5.11 -13.39 5.15
C GLY A 203 4.28 -13.37 3.86
N PRO A 204 4.12 -14.54 3.21
CA PRO A 204 3.36 -14.68 1.95
C PRO A 204 1.90 -14.21 2.06
N SER A 205 1.29 -14.35 3.24
CA SER A 205 -0.09 -13.93 3.52
C SER A 205 -0.26 -12.42 3.76
N GLN A 206 0.80 -11.62 3.56
CA GLN A 206 0.86 -10.20 3.94
C GLN A 206 0.68 -9.95 5.45
N LEU A 207 0.71 -11.00 6.28
CA LEU A 207 0.75 -10.89 7.74
C LEU A 207 2.20 -10.88 8.23
N PRO A 208 2.48 -10.29 9.41
CA PRO A 208 3.80 -10.34 10.01
C PRO A 208 4.28 -11.79 10.19
N ARG A 209 5.51 -12.07 9.78
CA ARG A 209 6.26 -13.28 10.15
C ARG A 209 7.25 -13.01 11.30
N ARG A 210 7.72 -11.77 11.39
CA ARG A 210 8.57 -11.29 12.48
C ARG A 210 8.32 -9.80 12.72
N LEU A 211 8.31 -9.42 13.99
CA LEU A 211 8.20 -8.04 14.44
C LEU A 211 9.44 -7.66 15.23
N THR A 212 10.04 -6.53 14.87
CA THR A 212 11.04 -5.87 15.72
C THR A 212 10.31 -4.84 16.57
N LEU A 213 10.31 -5.06 17.88
CA LEU A 213 9.67 -4.19 18.86
C LEU A 213 10.71 -3.34 19.57
N VAL A 214 10.50 -2.03 19.59
CA VAL A 214 11.25 -1.10 20.43
C VAL A 214 10.62 -1.10 21.81
N VAL A 215 11.40 -1.52 22.80
CA VAL A 215 10.94 -1.64 24.19
C VAL A 215 11.72 -0.65 25.06
N GLU A 216 11.01 0.11 25.87
CA GLU A 216 11.60 1.05 26.82
C GLU A 216 11.10 0.76 28.24
N GLY A 217 12.02 0.62 29.18
CA GLY A 217 11.71 0.46 30.61
C GLY A 217 11.43 1.79 31.31
N ASN A 218 10.95 1.72 32.54
CA ASN A 218 10.72 2.92 33.37
C ASN A 218 12.01 3.71 33.68
N SER A 219 13.17 3.06 33.63
CA SER A 219 14.49 3.68 33.76
C SER A 219 14.89 4.53 32.54
N GLY A 220 14.13 4.47 31.44
CA GLY A 220 14.49 5.08 30.15
C GLY A 220 15.44 4.21 29.31
N LYS A 221 15.91 3.07 29.83
CA LYS A 221 16.72 2.12 29.07
C LYS A 221 15.90 1.49 27.95
N ARG A 222 16.51 1.42 26.77
CA ARG A 222 15.89 0.86 25.56
C ARG A 222 16.55 -0.44 25.15
N THR A 223 15.74 -1.35 24.63
CA THR A 223 16.18 -2.59 24.00
C THR A 223 15.25 -2.90 22.81
N TYR A 224 15.65 -3.85 21.97
CA TYR A 224 14.86 -4.34 20.86
C TYR A 224 14.51 -5.80 21.09
N ALA A 225 13.24 -6.15 20.96
CA ALA A 225 12.74 -7.52 21.06
C ALA A 225 12.32 -7.99 19.67
N GLU A 226 12.86 -9.12 19.23
CA GLU A 226 12.43 -9.79 18.01
C GLU A 226 11.38 -10.84 18.36
N VAL A 227 10.20 -10.72 17.77
CA VAL A 227 9.07 -11.63 18.02
C VAL A 227 8.74 -12.35 16.72
N ASP A 228 8.85 -13.68 16.75
CA ASP A 228 8.39 -14.56 15.68
C ASP A 228 6.87 -14.68 15.72
N VAL A 229 6.26 -14.65 14.54
CA VAL A 229 4.81 -14.70 14.36
C VAL A 229 4.47 -15.80 13.37
N ALA A 230 3.63 -16.74 13.81
CA ALA A 230 3.03 -17.77 12.96
C ALA A 230 1.52 -17.53 12.89
N PRO A 231 1.01 -16.79 11.88
CA PRO A 231 -0.42 -16.57 11.71
C PRO A 231 -1.12 -17.84 11.22
N VAL A 232 -2.35 -18.05 11.68
CA VAL A 232 -3.25 -19.12 11.25
C VAL A 232 -4.40 -18.49 10.47
N VAL A 233 -4.53 -18.88 9.21
CA VAL A 233 -5.59 -18.45 8.30
C VAL A 233 -6.42 -19.68 7.93
N ASP A 234 -7.74 -19.60 8.11
CA ASP A 234 -8.64 -20.72 7.84
C ASP A 234 -8.81 -20.98 6.32
N ALA A 235 -9.48 -22.07 5.97
CA ALA A 235 -9.76 -22.41 4.57
C ALA A 235 -10.66 -21.38 3.87
N GLN A 236 -11.39 -20.58 4.64
CA GLN A 236 -12.24 -19.47 4.19
C GLN A 236 -11.46 -18.15 4.10
N ARG A 237 -10.13 -18.17 4.26
CA ARG A 237 -9.25 -17.01 4.16
C ARG A 237 -9.49 -15.94 5.23
N ARG A 238 -9.90 -16.37 6.44
CA ARG A 238 -10.08 -15.50 7.60
C ARG A 238 -8.99 -15.72 8.64
N PHE A 239 -8.67 -14.66 9.37
CA PHE A 239 -7.68 -14.70 10.42
C PHE A 239 -8.27 -15.35 11.67
N GLU A 240 -7.74 -16.50 12.07
CA GLU A 240 -8.21 -17.20 13.27
C GLU A 240 -7.41 -16.76 14.50
N SER A 241 -6.10 -16.93 14.44
CA SER A 241 -5.18 -16.64 15.52
C SER A 241 -3.75 -16.42 14.99
N ALA A 242 -2.85 -16.00 15.87
CA ALA A 242 -1.42 -16.05 15.61
C ALA A 242 -0.70 -16.57 16.85
N ARG A 243 0.29 -17.44 16.65
CA ARG A 243 1.25 -17.78 17.69
C ARG A 243 2.36 -16.74 17.65
N VAL A 244 2.64 -16.14 18.80
CA VAL A 244 3.72 -15.17 18.98
C VAL A 244 4.73 -15.76 19.96
N ALA A 245 6.01 -15.70 19.60
CA ALA A 245 7.11 -16.23 20.41
C ALA A 245 8.28 -15.26 20.41
N LEU A 246 8.93 -15.07 21.56
CA LEU A 246 10.11 -14.22 21.63
C LEU A 246 11.28 -14.97 20.99
N ALA A 247 11.89 -14.40 19.94
CA ALA A 247 13.05 -14.99 19.27
C ALA A 247 14.35 -14.61 20.01
N CYS A 248 14.53 -13.32 20.29
CA CYS A 248 15.64 -12.80 21.08
C CYS A 248 15.40 -11.35 21.55
N VAL A 249 16.28 -10.87 22.41
CA VAL A 249 16.41 -9.46 22.79
C VAL A 249 17.83 -8.98 22.47
N THR A 250 17.95 -7.80 21.87
CA THR A 250 19.23 -7.19 21.45
C THR A 250 19.26 -5.70 21.76
N GLY A 251 20.46 -5.16 22.00
CA GLY A 251 20.71 -3.73 22.08
C GLY A 251 20.88 -3.04 20.72
N GLN A 252 21.02 -3.79 19.63
CA GLN A 252 21.25 -3.23 18.30
C GLN A 252 19.97 -2.65 17.69
N TRP A 253 20.02 -1.34 17.42
CA TRP A 253 18.94 -0.65 16.70
C TRP A 253 19.01 -0.96 15.21
N LEU A 254 17.87 -0.79 14.52
CA LEU A 254 17.68 -1.25 13.13
C LEU A 254 18.77 -0.79 12.15
N GLY A 255 19.29 0.43 12.26
CA GLY A 255 20.33 0.95 11.36
C GLY A 255 21.76 0.47 11.64
N GLN A 256 21.99 -0.27 12.73
CA GLN A 256 23.26 -0.95 13.00
C GLN A 256 23.28 -2.38 12.45
N ARG A 257 22.13 -2.91 12.03
CA ARG A 257 22.00 -4.30 11.63
C ARG A 257 22.52 -4.50 10.22
N GLU A 258 23.18 -5.63 10.00
CA GLU A 258 23.51 -6.07 8.66
C GLU A 258 22.24 -6.41 7.89
N ALA A 259 22.08 -5.82 6.71
CA ALA A 259 20.93 -6.07 5.85
C ALA A 259 20.80 -7.58 5.55
N LEU A 260 19.57 -8.09 5.63
CA LEU A 260 19.20 -9.49 5.31
C LEU A 260 19.73 -10.56 6.28
N LYS A 261 20.45 -10.20 7.36
CA LYS A 261 20.85 -11.15 8.40
C LYS A 261 19.88 -11.12 9.58
N ASP A 262 19.62 -12.31 10.13
CA ASP A 262 18.87 -12.45 11.38
C ASP A 262 19.73 -11.89 12.54
N VAL A 263 19.25 -10.84 13.20
CA VAL A 263 19.93 -10.22 14.36
C VAL A 263 20.06 -11.19 15.53
N CYS A 264 19.13 -12.12 15.71
CA CYS A 264 19.20 -13.14 16.76
C CYS A 264 20.31 -14.17 16.53
N VAL A 265 20.92 -14.19 15.34
CA VAL A 265 22.04 -15.05 14.99
C VAL A 265 23.33 -14.24 14.82
N SER A 266 23.23 -13.07 14.20
CA SER A 266 24.39 -12.24 13.83
C SER A 266 24.89 -11.33 14.96
N ASP A 267 24.05 -10.93 15.91
CA ASP A 267 24.49 -10.16 17.06
C ASP A 267 24.98 -11.10 18.18
N PRO A 268 26.28 -11.11 18.52
CA PRO A 268 26.81 -11.94 19.60
C PRO A 268 26.27 -11.55 20.98
N GLN A 269 25.69 -10.34 21.12
CA GLN A 269 25.06 -9.87 22.35
C GLN A 269 23.55 -10.16 22.40
N ALA A 270 22.97 -10.76 21.35
CA ALA A 270 21.56 -11.13 21.37
C ALA A 270 21.30 -12.25 22.39
N VAL A 271 20.33 -12.02 23.27
CA VAL A 271 19.95 -12.98 24.30
C VAL A 271 18.67 -13.69 23.87
N LYS A 272 18.70 -15.03 23.87
CA LYS A 272 17.54 -15.86 23.52
C LYS A 272 16.80 -16.32 24.77
N PRO A 273 15.47 -16.47 24.73
CA PRO A 273 14.73 -17.12 25.81
C PRO A 273 15.12 -18.59 25.94
N ALA A 274 15.03 -19.11 27.17
CA ALA A 274 15.28 -20.52 27.45
C ALA A 274 14.25 -21.41 26.73
N GLU A 275 14.56 -22.69 26.52
CA GLU A 275 13.70 -23.62 25.73
C GLU A 275 12.27 -23.78 26.28
N GLY A 276 12.02 -23.47 27.55
CA GLY A 276 10.68 -23.44 28.17
C GLY A 276 10.01 -22.06 28.27
N GLU A 277 10.65 -21.00 27.77
CA GLU A 277 10.15 -19.62 27.76
C GLU A 277 9.76 -19.13 26.35
N ARG A 278 9.83 -20.01 25.35
CA ARG A 278 9.51 -19.72 23.94
C ARG A 278 8.02 -19.84 23.63
#